data_AF-A0A0S8GMU4-F1
#
_entry.id   AF-A0A0S8GMU4-F1
#
_cell.length_a   1.000
_cell.length_b   1.000
_cell.length_c   1.000
_cell.angle_alpha   90.00
_cell.angle_beta   90.00
_cell.angle_gamma   90.00
#
_symmetry.space_group_name_H-M   'P 1'
#
loop_
_entity.id
_entity.type
_entity.pdbx_description
1 polymer ?
#
loop_
_entity_poly.entity_id
_entity_poly.type
_entity_poly.pdbx_seq_one_letter_code
_entity_poly.pdbx_strand_id
1 'polypeptide(L)'
;IVKATPDHVSNNDVNVVQFEINVIVDSSCISEFINTLQSVKQYTLAVQPDGSTMERNERNQITVLQMEMEPVDVIAENQQGYYYGSASVKKLRLICQYIFFRSGYEDMMPQPIKALFGTL
;
A
#
# COMPACT_ATOMS: atom_id res chain seq x y z
N ILE A 1 -23.09 4.82 -10.69
CA ILE A 1 -23.23 3.35 -10.60
C ILE A 1 -21.83 2.78 -10.44
N VAL A 2 -21.43 2.43 -9.22
CA VAL A 2 -20.19 1.69 -8.96
C VAL A 2 -20.62 0.28 -8.56
N LYS A 3 -20.20 -0.71 -9.36
CA LYS A 3 -20.50 -2.12 -9.13
C LYS A 3 -19.53 -2.62 -8.07
N ALA A 4 -20.05 -2.88 -6.86
CA ALA A 4 -19.35 -3.65 -5.86
C ALA A 4 -19.17 -5.08 -6.37
N THR A 5 -17.93 -5.55 -6.47
CA THR A 5 -17.63 -6.99 -6.48
C THR A 5 -17.80 -7.54 -5.06
N PRO A 6 -18.16 -8.83 -4.90
CA PRO A 6 -18.78 -9.34 -3.67
C PRO A 6 -17.88 -9.37 -2.43
N ASP A 7 -16.58 -9.07 -2.59
CA ASP A 7 -15.56 -9.30 -1.56
C ASP A 7 -14.94 -8.00 -1.01
N HIS A 8 -15.49 -6.82 -1.35
CA HIS A 8 -14.90 -5.53 -0.97
C HIS A 8 -15.92 -4.62 -0.27
N VAL A 9 -15.75 -4.44 1.04
CA VAL A 9 -16.54 -3.49 1.83
C VAL A 9 -15.98 -2.08 1.60
N SER A 10 -16.37 -1.42 0.51
CA SER A 10 -16.35 0.04 0.45
C SER A 10 -17.64 0.56 1.07
N ASN A 11 -17.55 1.43 2.06
CA ASN A 11 -18.72 2.07 2.66
C ASN A 11 -18.57 3.60 2.60
N ASN A 12 -19.48 4.34 3.24
CA ASN A 12 -19.42 5.80 3.22
C ASN A 12 -18.17 6.35 3.92
N ASP A 13 -17.55 5.59 4.82
CA ASP A 13 -16.41 6.03 5.64
C ASP A 13 -15.07 5.62 5.03
N VAL A 14 -15.05 4.56 4.23
CA VAL A 14 -13.84 3.88 3.79
C VAL A 14 -13.91 3.51 2.31
N ASN A 15 -12.85 3.87 1.60
CA ASN A 15 -12.62 3.49 0.22
C ASN A 15 -11.49 2.46 0.17
N VAL A 16 -11.65 1.48 -0.72
CA VAL A 16 -10.71 0.37 -0.86
C VAL A 16 -10.14 0.40 -2.27
N VAL A 17 -8.83 0.28 -2.38
CA VAL A 17 -8.14 0.08 -3.66
C VAL A 17 -7.38 -1.24 -3.61
N GLN A 18 -7.64 -2.12 -4.57
CA GLN A 18 -6.81 -3.30 -4.79
C GLN A 18 -5.77 -2.99 -5.86
N PHE A 19 -4.53 -3.39 -5.62
CA PHE A 19 -3.41 -3.17 -6.53
C PHE A 19 -2.46 -4.36 -6.51
N GLU A 20 -1.68 -4.51 -7.58
CA GLU A 20 -0.65 -5.53 -7.69
C GLU A 20 0.74 -4.87 -7.65
N ILE A 21 1.67 -5.46 -6.90
CA ILE A 21 3.08 -5.09 -6.95
C ILE A 21 3.94 -6.31 -7.29
N ASN A 22 4.94 -6.08 -8.14
CA ASN A 22 5.97 -7.05 -8.49
C ASN A 22 7.31 -6.49 -8.03
N VAL A 23 7.98 -7.16 -7.10
CA VAL A 23 9.22 -6.68 -6.48
C VAL A 23 10.25 -7.80 -6.41
N ILE A 24 11.53 -7.45 -6.51
CA ILE A 24 12.64 -8.40 -6.28
C ILE A 24 13.24 -8.08 -4.91
N VAL A 25 13.30 -9.09 -4.06
CA VAL A 25 13.72 -8.95 -2.66
C VAL A 25 14.74 -10.02 -2.31
N ASP A 26 15.71 -9.68 -1.47
CA ASP A 26 16.57 -10.66 -0.81
C ASP A 26 15.71 -11.70 -0.08
N SER A 27 15.98 -12.98 -0.32
CA SER A 27 15.23 -14.09 0.26
C SER A 27 15.17 -14.03 1.79
N SER A 28 16.21 -13.52 2.43
CA SER A 28 16.29 -13.39 3.89
C SER A 28 15.41 -12.26 4.44
N CYS A 29 15.08 -11.26 3.64
CA CYS A 29 14.29 -10.09 4.04
C CYS A 29 12.79 -10.21 3.75
N ILE A 30 12.32 -11.29 3.10
CA ILE A 30 10.91 -11.40 2.66
C ILE A 30 9.92 -11.22 3.84
N SER A 31 10.15 -11.92 4.95
CA SER A 31 9.27 -11.83 6.12
C SER A 31 9.22 -10.41 6.68
N GLU A 32 10.38 -9.77 6.84
CA GLU A 32 10.49 -8.40 7.31
C GLU A 32 9.81 -7.42 6.35
N PHE A 33 9.98 -7.61 5.05
CA PHE A 33 9.34 -6.80 4.00
C PHE A 33 7.82 -6.87 4.09
N ILE A 34 7.25 -8.08 4.18
CA ILE A 34 5.79 -8.28 4.28
C ILE A 34 5.23 -7.74 5.60
N ASN A 35 5.93 -7.98 6.71
CA ASN A 35 5.54 -7.45 8.01
C ASN A 35 5.58 -5.92 8.01
N THR A 36 6.62 -5.33 7.43
CA THR A 36 6.74 -3.89 7.29
C THR A 36 5.67 -3.36 6.37
N LEU A 37 5.36 -4.01 5.25
CA LEU A 37 4.32 -3.55 4.33
C LEU A 37 2.95 -3.47 5.03
N GLN A 38 2.65 -4.43 5.90
CA GLN A 38 1.38 -4.53 6.61
C GLN A 38 1.38 -3.87 8.00
N SER A 39 2.51 -3.29 8.43
CA SER A 39 2.63 -2.70 9.76
C SER A 39 1.96 -1.33 9.87
N VAL A 40 1.68 -0.95 11.12
CA VAL A 40 1.07 0.34 11.45
C VAL A 40 2.04 1.42 11.01
N LYS A 41 1.60 2.27 10.09
CA LYS A 41 2.33 3.48 9.74
C LYS A 41 1.97 4.56 10.74
N GLN A 42 2.99 5.18 11.32
CA GLN A 42 2.87 6.28 12.26
C GLN A 42 3.26 7.56 11.53
N TYR A 43 2.30 8.48 11.39
CA TYR A 43 2.56 9.80 10.82
C TYR A 43 2.36 10.86 11.90
N THR A 44 3.35 11.75 12.04
CA THR A 44 3.20 12.99 12.82
C THR A 44 2.65 14.06 11.88
N LEU A 45 1.40 14.48 12.09
CA LEU A 45 0.67 15.31 11.12
C LEU A 45 1.15 16.77 11.08
N ALA A 46 1.69 17.31 12.16
CA ALA A 46 2.42 18.58 12.21
C ALA A 46 3.00 18.78 13.62
N VAL A 47 4.12 19.51 13.71
CA VAL A 47 4.52 20.17 14.95
C VAL A 47 3.90 21.57 14.91
N GLN A 48 3.02 21.86 15.86
CA GLN A 48 2.43 23.18 15.99
C GLN A 48 3.50 24.21 16.39
N PRO A 49 3.28 25.52 16.12
CA PRO A 49 4.23 26.58 16.48
C PRO A 49 4.54 26.65 17.98
N ASP A 50 3.66 26.12 18.82
CA ASP A 50 3.81 26.02 20.28
C ASP A 50 4.62 24.78 20.74
N GLY A 51 5.10 23.96 19.80
CA GLY A 51 5.85 22.73 20.05
C GLY A 51 4.98 21.49 20.33
N SER A 52 3.64 21.62 20.36
CA SER A 52 2.76 20.47 20.50
C SER A 52 2.67 19.68 19.19
N THR A 53 2.59 18.35 19.28
CA THR A 53 2.44 17.49 18.09
C THR A 53 0.97 17.14 17.88
N MET A 54 0.46 17.33 16.67
CA MET A 54 -0.86 16.86 16.27
C MET A 54 -0.90 15.32 16.25
N GLU A 55 -2.09 14.77 16.50
CA GLU A 55 -2.36 13.35 16.79
C GLU A 55 -1.55 12.35 15.95
N ARG A 56 -1.03 11.33 16.65
CA ARG A 56 -0.36 10.17 16.05
C ARG A 56 -1.40 9.35 15.30
N ASN A 57 -1.36 9.43 13.97
CA ASN A 57 -2.26 8.63 13.15
C ASN A 57 -1.63 7.24 12.94
N GLU A 58 -2.12 6.25 13.69
CA GLU A 58 -1.71 4.85 13.58
C GLU A 58 -2.63 4.12 12.60
N ARG A 59 -2.12 3.75 11.42
CA ARG A 59 -2.94 3.03 10.44
C ARG A 59 -2.23 1.82 9.82
N ASN A 60 -2.88 0.66 9.91
CA ASN A 60 -2.61 -0.50 9.06
C ASN A 60 -3.38 -0.33 7.76
N GLN A 61 -2.76 0.28 6.76
CA GLN A 61 -3.48 0.66 5.54
C GLN A 61 -3.34 -0.37 4.43
N ILE A 62 -2.34 -1.24 4.49
CA ILE A 62 -2.08 -2.25 3.45
C ILE A 62 -2.25 -3.65 4.03
N THR A 63 -2.99 -4.48 3.31
CA THR A 63 -3.13 -5.91 3.57
C THR A 63 -2.68 -6.69 2.33
N VAL A 64 -1.86 -7.72 2.52
CA VAL A 64 -1.48 -8.62 1.43
C VAL A 64 -2.55 -9.71 1.31
N LEU A 65 -3.27 -9.75 0.20
CA LEU A 65 -4.33 -10.72 -0.07
C LEU A 65 -3.79 -12.01 -0.68
N GLN A 66 -2.82 -11.88 -1.58
CA GLN A 66 -2.17 -13.00 -2.26
C GLN A 66 -0.69 -12.68 -2.43
N MET A 67 0.15 -13.72 -2.28
CA MET A 67 1.59 -13.65 -2.49
C MET A 67 2.04 -14.85 -3.28
N GLU A 68 2.67 -14.60 -4.42
CA GLU A 68 3.40 -15.58 -5.23
C GLU A 68 4.90 -15.27 -5.16
N MET A 69 5.73 -16.31 -5.11
CA MET A 69 7.18 -16.17 -4.96
C MET A 69 7.89 -17.06 -5.95
N GLU A 70 8.79 -16.48 -6.75
CA GLU A 70 9.57 -17.18 -7.76
C GLU A 70 11.07 -16.93 -7.53
N PRO A 71 11.93 -17.95 -7.65
CA PRO A 71 13.37 -17.73 -7.65
C PRO A 71 13.77 -16.93 -8.90
N VAL A 72 14.77 -16.06 -8.75
CA VAL A 72 15.33 -15.29 -9.88
C VAL A 72 16.62 -15.96 -10.35
N ASP A 73 16.76 -16.13 -11.67
CA ASP A 73 18.05 -16.50 -12.26
C ASP A 73 18.95 -15.26 -12.34
N VAL A 74 19.74 -15.06 -11.29
CA VAL A 74 20.64 -13.90 -11.17
C VAL A 74 21.65 -13.83 -12.30
N ILE A 75 22.04 -14.96 -12.91
CA ILE A 75 23.01 -14.97 -14.01
C ILE A 75 22.33 -14.45 -15.28
N ALA A 76 21.13 -14.95 -15.60
CA ALA A 76 20.38 -14.50 -16.76
C ALA A 76 20.00 -13.01 -16.65
N GLU A 77 19.57 -12.56 -15.47
CA GLU A 77 19.25 -11.15 -15.21
C GLU A 77 20.48 -10.23 -15.33
N ASN A 78 21.65 -10.67 -14.88
CA ASN A 78 22.91 -9.93 -15.06
C ASN A 78 23.27 -9.75 -16.54
N GLN A 79 23.04 -10.78 -17.36
CA GLN A 79 23.22 -10.67 -18.82
C GLN A 79 22.26 -9.66 -19.46
N GLN A 80 21.12 -9.37 -18.82
CA GLN A 80 20.16 -8.35 -19.23
C GLN A 80 20.43 -6.96 -18.61
N GLY A 81 21.49 -6.83 -17.79
CA GLY A 81 21.91 -5.58 -17.17
C GLY A 81 21.31 -5.31 -15.78
N TYR A 82 20.65 -6.29 -15.16
CA TYR A 82 20.15 -6.18 -13.80
C TYR A 82 21.15 -6.77 -12.79
N TYR A 83 21.46 -6.00 -11.73
CA TYR A 83 22.48 -6.37 -10.74
C TYR A 83 21.89 -6.47 -9.34
N TYR A 84 21.80 -7.69 -8.81
CA TYR A 84 21.25 -7.96 -7.47
C TYR A 84 22.32 -8.37 -6.44
N GLY A 85 23.60 -8.25 -6.79
CA GLY A 85 24.71 -8.67 -5.94
C GLY A 85 24.86 -10.19 -5.86
N SER A 86 25.47 -10.68 -4.78
CA SER A 86 25.68 -12.12 -4.52
C SER A 86 24.57 -12.77 -3.70
N ALA A 87 23.53 -12.00 -3.31
CA ALA A 87 22.43 -12.48 -2.50
C ALA A 87 21.49 -13.37 -3.31
N SER A 88 20.87 -14.35 -2.64
CA SER A 88 19.77 -15.12 -3.20
C SER A 88 18.50 -14.27 -3.20
N VAL A 89 18.00 -13.88 -4.37
CA VAL A 89 16.81 -13.02 -4.49
C VAL A 89 15.60 -13.78 -5.03
N LYS A 90 14.41 -13.34 -4.64
CA LYS A 90 13.14 -13.81 -5.16
C LYS A 90 12.33 -12.68 -5.75
N LYS A 91 11.60 -12.99 -6.81
CA LYS A 91 10.53 -12.15 -7.32
C LYS A 91 9.27 -12.45 -6.50
N LEU A 92 8.70 -11.43 -5.90
CA LEU A 92 7.42 -11.47 -5.22
C LEU A 92 6.38 -10.79 -6.10
N ARG A 93 5.25 -11.46 -6.32
CA ARG A 93 4.04 -10.87 -6.89
C ARG A 93 2.98 -10.82 -5.81
N LEU A 94 2.61 -9.62 -5.40
CA LEU A 94 1.68 -9.39 -4.30
C LEU A 94 0.42 -8.72 -4.82
N ILE A 95 -0.74 -9.30 -4.50
CA ILE A 95 -2.02 -8.61 -4.60
C ILE A 95 -2.31 -7.99 -3.24
N CYS A 96 -2.42 -6.67 -3.20
CA CYS A 96 -2.58 -5.90 -1.99
C CYS A 96 -3.89 -5.13 -2.00
N GLN A 97 -4.45 -4.93 -0.82
CA GLN A 97 -5.57 -4.05 -0.56
C GLN A 97 -5.06 -2.84 0.23
N TYR A 98 -5.39 -1.63 -0.24
CA TYR A 98 -5.19 -0.39 0.49
C TYR A 98 -6.53 0.16 0.98
N ILE A 99 -6.58 0.59 2.24
CA ILE A 99 -7.75 1.17 2.88
C ILE A 99 -7.54 2.67 3.11
N PHE A 100 -8.40 3.49 2.48
CA PHE A 100 -8.46 4.95 2.64
C PHE A 100 -9.67 5.35 3.47
N PHE A 101 -9.45 6.06 4.58
CA PHE A 101 -10.55 6.73 5.29
C PHE A 101 -10.94 8.00 4.55
N ARG A 102 -12.22 8.14 4.21
CA ARG A 102 -12.78 9.27 3.47
C ARG A 102 -12.53 10.60 4.17
N SER A 103 -12.65 10.61 5.51
CA SER A 103 -12.32 11.76 6.36
C SER A 103 -10.90 12.31 6.15
N GLY A 104 -9.96 11.49 5.66
CA GLY A 104 -8.59 11.92 5.43
C GLY A 104 -8.34 12.71 4.14
N TYR A 105 -9.30 12.73 3.20
CA TYR A 105 -9.09 13.37 1.89
C TYR A 105 -10.35 14.02 1.31
N GLU A 106 -11.50 13.91 1.95
CA GLU A 106 -12.76 14.49 1.49
C GLU A 106 -12.65 16.01 1.30
N ASP A 107 -11.96 16.72 2.19
CA ASP A 107 -11.75 18.16 2.03
C ASP A 107 -10.92 18.52 0.80
N MET A 108 -9.96 17.66 0.45
CA MET A 108 -9.09 17.82 -0.72
C MET A 108 -9.76 17.40 -2.03
N MET A 109 -10.92 16.74 -1.97
CA MET A 109 -11.63 16.25 -3.15
C MET A 109 -12.12 17.43 -4.01
N PRO A 110 -11.82 17.45 -5.33
CA PRO A 110 -12.33 18.51 -6.21
C PRO A 110 -13.86 18.55 -6.22
N GLN A 111 -14.44 19.76 -6.31
CA GLN A 111 -15.90 19.97 -6.32
C GLN A 111 -16.66 19.12 -7.35
N PRO A 112 -16.18 18.95 -8.60
CA PRO A 112 -16.85 18.05 -9.56
C PRO A 112 -16.95 16.61 -9.07
N ILE A 113 -15.98 16.15 -8.29
CA ILE A 113 -15.94 14.79 -7.75
C ILE A 113 -16.90 14.67 -6.55
N LYS A 114 -16.94 15.66 -5.65
CA LYS A 114 -17.91 15.71 -4.53
C LYS A 114 -19.36 15.61 -5.02
N ALA A 115 -19.68 16.32 -6.10
CA ALA A 115 -21.01 16.29 -6.72
C ALA A 115 -21.40 14.91 -7.28
N LEU A 116 -20.43 14.14 -7.82
CA LEU A 116 -20.67 12.79 -8.34
C LEU A 116 -20.97 11.77 -7.23
N PHE A 117 -20.41 11.98 -6.03
CA PHE A 117 -20.59 11.09 -4.88
C PHE A 117 -21.79 11.45 -3.99
N GLY A 118 -22.61 12.45 -4.37
CA GLY A 118 -23.82 12.82 -3.64
C GLY A 118 -23.58 13.46 -2.28
N THR A 119 -22.36 13.92 -2.00
CA THR A 119 -22.00 14.69 -0.81
C THR A 119 -22.25 16.18 -1.08
N LEU A 120 -23.49 16.59 -0.89
CA LEU A 120 -23.93 17.99 -0.72
C LEU A 120 -24.81 18.08 0.53
#